data_AF-A0A4Q1HSC2-F1
#
_entry.id   AF-A0A4Q1HSC2-F1
#
_cell.length_a   1.000
_cell.length_b   1.000
_cell.length_c   1.000
_cell.angle_alpha   90.00
_cell.angle_beta   90.00
_cell.angle_gamma   90.00
#
_symmetry.space_group_name_H-M   'P 1'
#
loop_
_entity.id
_entity.type
_entity.pdbx_description
1 polymer ?
#
loop_
_entity_poly.entity_id
_entity_poly.type
_entity_poly.pdbx_seq_one_letter_code
_entity_poly.pdbx_strand_id
1 'polypeptide(L)'
;MAAANPCRQVRRNTERPRSRCPSWEEITSFAKMASEKGPSPHVIGLMGKFIALTGRRRAEFLHLCKTDLKDDGISVGFAKAKAGEAKRRGLIQ
;
A
#
# COMPACT_ATOMS: atom_id res chain seq x y z
N MET A 1 22.84 -33.00 7.11
CA MET A 1 21.43 -32.56 7.00
C MET A 1 20.77 -32.68 8.36
N ALA A 2 19.97 -31.70 8.78
CA ALA A 2 19.20 -31.81 10.03
C ALA A 2 18.05 -32.81 9.84
N ALA A 3 17.86 -33.74 10.78
CA ALA A 3 16.92 -34.86 10.67
C ALA A 3 15.44 -34.45 10.76
N ALA A 4 15.13 -33.26 11.31
CA ALA A 4 13.78 -32.71 11.38
C ALA A 4 13.78 -31.18 11.36
N ASN A 5 12.67 -30.57 10.92
CA ASN A 5 12.52 -29.11 10.90
C ASN A 5 12.15 -28.58 12.31
N PRO A 6 13.05 -27.86 12.99
CA PRO A 6 12.80 -27.35 14.35
C PRO A 6 11.66 -26.31 14.39
N CYS A 7 11.35 -25.63 13.29
CA CYS A 7 10.26 -24.66 13.21
C CYS A 7 8.87 -25.32 13.32
N ARG A 8 8.76 -26.64 13.15
CA ARG A 8 7.52 -27.39 13.40
C ARG A 8 7.33 -27.78 14.86
N GLN A 9 8.37 -27.64 15.70
CA GLN A 9 8.34 -27.97 17.13
C GLN A 9 7.97 -26.76 18.00
N VAL A 10 7.85 -25.57 17.41
CA VAL A 10 7.45 -24.33 18.11
C VAL A 10 6.04 -23.92 17.71
N ARG A 11 5.26 -23.45 18.68
CA ARG A 11 3.91 -22.93 18.44
C ARG A 11 3.99 -21.64 17.64
N ARG A 12 3.13 -21.48 16.64
CA ARG A 12 3.00 -20.20 15.92
C ARG A 12 2.45 -19.11 16.83
N ASN A 13 2.99 -17.90 16.70
CA ASN A 13 2.41 -16.72 17.34
C ASN A 13 0.98 -16.51 16.84
N THR A 14 0.05 -16.30 17.79
CA THR A 14 -1.32 -15.94 17.47
C THR A 14 -1.39 -14.43 17.31
N GLU A 15 -1.64 -13.97 16.09
CA GLU A 15 -1.80 -12.55 15.79
C GLU A 15 -3.26 -12.13 15.91
N ARG A 16 -3.51 -10.93 16.43
CA ARG A 16 -4.84 -10.30 16.42
C ARG A 16 -4.91 -9.29 15.27
N PRO A 17 -5.93 -9.35 14.40
CA PRO A 17 -6.14 -8.34 13.37
C PRO A 17 -6.25 -6.94 13.99
N ARG A 18 -5.67 -5.94 13.32
CA ARG A 18 -5.89 -4.54 13.69
C ARG A 18 -7.31 -4.17 13.28
N SER A 19 -8.10 -3.63 14.20
CA SER A 19 -9.50 -3.29 13.98
C SER A 19 -9.75 -1.80 13.69
N ARG A 20 -8.79 -0.93 14.06
CA ARG A 20 -8.96 0.52 13.88
C ARG A 20 -8.72 0.91 12.43
N CYS A 21 -9.74 1.54 11.84
CA CYS A 21 -9.65 2.28 10.58
C CYS A 21 -9.42 3.77 10.91
N PRO A 22 -8.41 4.44 10.32
CA PRO A 22 -8.24 5.89 10.47
C PRO A 22 -9.43 6.66 9.90
N SER A 23 -9.83 7.76 10.55
CA SER A 23 -10.84 8.68 10.03
C SER A 23 -10.28 9.62 8.95
N TRP A 24 -11.16 10.26 8.18
CA TRP A 24 -10.76 11.23 7.16
C TRP A 24 -10.08 12.47 7.76
N GLU A 25 -10.51 12.88 8.95
CA GLU A 25 -9.91 13.97 9.72
C GLU A 25 -8.48 13.62 10.13
N GLU A 26 -8.26 12.37 10.58
CA GLU A 26 -6.92 11.89 10.92
C GLU A 26 -5.99 11.85 9.71
N ILE A 27 -6.48 11.39 8.56
CA ILE A 27 -5.72 11.35 7.30
C ILE A 27 -5.38 12.78 6.83
N THR A 28 -6.34 13.70 6.92
CA THR A 28 -6.16 15.10 6.51
C THR A 28 -5.16 15.82 7.43
N SER A 29 -5.31 15.62 8.74
CA SER A 29 -4.39 16.13 9.76
C SER A 29 -2.98 15.57 9.55
N PHE A 30 -2.86 14.28 9.27
CA PHE A 30 -1.59 13.64 8.95
C PHE A 30 -0.93 14.25 7.70
N ALA A 31 -1.69 14.43 6.61
CA ALA A 31 -1.16 15.03 5.38
C ALA A 31 -0.70 16.48 5.59
N LYS A 32 -1.42 17.26 6.43
CA LYS A 32 -1.04 18.61 6.82
C LYS A 32 0.26 18.60 7.63
N MET A 33 0.31 17.82 8.71
CA MET A 33 1.52 17.67 9.54
C MET A 33 2.72 17.22 8.71
N ALA A 34 2.51 16.31 7.77
CA ALA A 34 3.54 15.84 6.85
C ALA A 34 4.06 16.96 5.94
N SER A 35 3.18 17.84 5.45
CA SER A 35 3.58 19.00 4.63
C SER A 35 4.46 19.99 5.39
N GLU A 36 4.18 20.21 6.66
CA GLU A 36 4.90 21.17 7.52
C GLU A 36 6.32 20.69 7.85
N LYS A 37 6.56 19.36 7.84
CA LYS A 37 7.88 18.77 8.14
C LYS A 37 8.86 18.82 6.97
N GLY A 38 8.40 19.07 5.75
CA GLY A 38 9.24 19.19 4.57
C GLY A 38 8.84 18.26 3.40
N PRO A 39 9.63 18.27 2.32
CA PRO A 39 9.21 17.69 1.04
C PRO A 39 9.07 16.16 1.07
N SER A 40 10.02 15.44 1.67
CA SER A 40 9.94 13.97 1.72
C SER A 40 8.79 13.48 2.60
N PRO A 41 8.58 14.00 3.84
CA PRO A 41 7.38 13.69 4.61
C PRO A 41 6.09 14.08 3.88
N HIS A 42 6.06 15.22 3.17
CA HIS A 42 4.89 15.64 2.40
C HIS A 42 4.43 14.57 1.39
N VAL A 43 5.37 13.98 0.64
CA VAL A 43 5.07 12.88 -0.30
C VAL A 43 4.46 11.67 0.42
N ILE A 44 4.92 11.36 1.63
CA ILE A 44 4.34 10.27 2.45
C ILE A 44 2.89 10.60 2.85
N GLY A 45 2.62 11.87 3.22
CA GLY A 45 1.27 12.35 3.50
C GLY A 45 0.33 12.20 2.30
N LEU A 46 0.79 12.62 1.12
CA LEU A 46 0.05 12.47 -0.14
C LEU A 46 -0.18 11.00 -0.51
N MET A 47 0.83 10.15 -0.34
CA MET A 47 0.71 8.71 -0.56
C MET A 47 -0.35 8.08 0.37
N GLY A 48 -0.37 8.47 1.65
CA GLY A 48 -1.40 8.01 2.59
C GLY A 48 -2.81 8.40 2.15
N LYS A 49 -2.99 9.66 1.72
CA LYS A 49 -4.27 10.15 1.20
C LYS A 49 -4.68 9.44 -0.10
N PHE A 50 -3.75 9.24 -1.03
CA PHE A 50 -4.00 8.50 -2.27
C PHE A 50 -4.48 7.07 -2.00
N ILE A 51 -3.81 6.36 -1.08
CA ILE A 51 -4.20 4.99 -0.71
C ILE A 51 -5.59 4.96 -0.07
N ALA A 52 -5.91 5.94 0.79
CA ALA A 52 -7.22 6.04 1.41
C ALA A 52 -8.35 6.27 0.39
N LEU A 53 -8.10 7.06 -0.66
CA LEU A 53 -9.07 7.33 -1.73
C LEU A 53 -9.24 6.15 -2.69
N THR A 54 -8.13 5.50 -3.06
CA THR A 54 -8.12 4.56 -4.18
C THR A 54 -8.13 3.09 -3.76
N GLY A 55 -7.88 2.80 -2.47
CA GLY A 55 -7.72 1.43 -1.95
C GLY A 55 -6.50 0.69 -2.51
N ARG A 56 -5.60 1.39 -3.22
CA ARG A 56 -4.40 0.80 -3.83
C ARG A 56 -3.28 0.62 -2.83
N ARG A 57 -2.32 -0.24 -3.16
CA ARG A 57 -1.19 -0.52 -2.25
C ARG A 57 -0.12 0.56 -2.38
N ARG A 58 0.61 0.81 -1.29
CA ARG A 58 1.82 1.64 -1.30
C ARG A 58 2.80 1.27 -2.42
N ALA A 59 3.05 -0.02 -2.64
CA ALA A 59 3.96 -0.47 -3.69
C ALA A 59 3.49 -0.05 -5.09
N GLU A 60 2.18 0.02 -5.32
CA GLU A 60 1.61 0.42 -6.60
C GLU A 60 1.80 1.93 -6.82
N PHE A 61 1.64 2.74 -5.77
CA PHE A 61 1.93 4.19 -5.82
C PHE A 61 3.40 4.48 -6.14
N LEU A 62 4.34 3.75 -5.55
CA LEU A 62 5.78 3.96 -5.75
C LEU A 62 6.24 3.74 -7.20
N HIS A 63 5.47 3.00 -8.00
CA HIS A 63 5.77 2.70 -9.39
C HIS A 63 4.96 3.55 -10.38
N LEU A 64 4.12 4.47 -9.90
CA LEU A 64 3.36 5.36 -10.79
C LEU A 64 4.28 6.31 -11.54
N CYS A 65 4.05 6.40 -12.85
CA CYS A 65 4.73 7.34 -13.73
C CYS A 65 3.73 8.34 -14.30
N LYS A 66 4.19 9.51 -14.75
CA LYS A 66 3.31 10.52 -15.38
C LYS A 66 2.56 9.96 -16.60
N THR A 67 3.15 9.02 -17.33
CA THR A 67 2.55 8.34 -18.49
C THR A 67 1.40 7.40 -18.13
N ASP A 68 1.25 7.04 -16.85
CA ASP A 68 0.12 6.22 -16.40
C ASP A 68 -1.16 7.05 -16.24
N LEU A 69 -1.04 8.38 -16.14
CA LEU A 69 -2.17 9.30 -16.12
C LEU A 69 -2.68 9.51 -17.55
N LYS A 70 -3.97 9.23 -17.74
CA LYS A 70 -4.69 9.32 -19.01
C LYS A 70 -5.99 10.11 -18.80
N ASP A 71 -6.66 10.44 -19.90
CA ASP A 71 -7.93 11.17 -19.86
C ASP A 71 -9.04 10.38 -19.13
N ASP A 72 -8.97 9.05 -19.15
CA ASP A 72 -9.92 8.14 -18.51
C ASP A 72 -9.56 7.76 -17.07
N GLY A 73 -8.41 8.23 -16.57
CA GLY A 73 -7.94 7.99 -15.20
C GLY A 73 -6.48 7.54 -15.10
N ILE A 74 -6.15 6.78 -14.05
CA ILE A 74 -4.78 6.33 -13.78
C ILE A 74 -4.65 4.83 -14.03
N SER A 75 -3.80 4.44 -14.97
CA SER A 75 -3.48 3.03 -15.24
C SER A 75 -2.49 2.49 -14.20
N VAL A 76 -2.86 1.43 -13.48
CA VAL A 76 -2.03 0.89 -12.38
C VAL A 76 -1.78 -0.59 -12.56
N GLY A 77 -0.52 -1.01 -12.43
CA GLY A 77 -0.15 -2.44 -12.34
C GLY A 77 -0.36 -2.97 -10.93
N PHE A 78 -1.00 -4.13 -10.78
CA PHE A 78 -1.23 -4.71 -9.45
C PHE A 78 0.07 -5.32 -8.92
N ALA A 79 0.52 -4.85 -7.74
CA ALA A 79 1.80 -5.28 -7.17
C ALA A 79 1.76 -6.73 -6.63
N LYS A 80 0.57 -7.26 -6.31
CA LYS A 80 0.39 -8.62 -5.83
C LYS A 80 -0.37 -9.46 -6.86
N ALA A 81 0.25 -10.53 -7.32
CA ALA A 81 -0.37 -11.60 -8.11
C ALA A 81 -0.13 -12.95 -7.42
N LYS A 82 -0.98 -13.95 -7.66
CA LYS A 82 -0.67 -15.32 -7.22
C LYS A 82 0.41 -15.91 -8.12
N ALA A 83 1.18 -16.85 -7.59
CA ALA A 83 2.14 -17.61 -8.40
C ALA A 83 1.40 -18.34 -9.54
N GLY A 84 1.90 -18.18 -10.76
CA GLY A 84 1.28 -18.75 -11.97
C GLY A 84 0.21 -17.88 -12.63
N GLU A 85 -0.19 -16.75 -12.04
CA GLU A 85 -1.12 -15.82 -12.67
C GLU A 85 -0.40 -14.76 -13.51
N ALA A 86 -1.05 -14.34 -14.60
CA ALA A 86 -0.58 -13.22 -15.41
C ALA A 86 -0.60 -11.90 -14.62
N LYS A 87 0.33 -11.00 -14.95
CA LYS A 87 0.36 -9.64 -14.38
C LYS A 87 -0.90 -8.89 -14.81
N ARG A 88 -1.61 -8.33 -13.84
CA ARG A 88 -2.86 -7.58 -14.07
C ARG A 88 -2.61 -6.08 -14.01
N ARG A 89 -3.36 -5.35 -14.84
CA ARG A 89 -3.49 -3.89 -14.77
C ARG A 89 -4.93 -3.52 -14.44
N GLY A 90 -5.12 -2.40 -13.78
CA GLY A 90 -6.42 -1.79 -13.50
C GLY A 90 -6.41 -0.31 -13.84
N LEU A 91 -7.61 0.29 -13.80
CA LEU A 91 -7.83 1.73 -13.96
C LEU A 91 -8.38 2.28 -12.63
N ILE A 92 -7.91 3.45 -12.23
CA ILE A 92 -8.52 4.28 -11.20
C ILE A 92 -9.21 5.41 -11.93
N GLN A 93 -10.55 5.48 -11.83
CA GLN A 93 -11.37 6.54 -12.42
C GLN A 93 -11.42 7.75 -11.50
#